data_AF-A0A7J0GAL3-F1
#
_entry.id   AF-A0A7J0GAL3-F1
#
_cell.length_a   1.000
_cell.length_b   1.000
_cell.length_c   1.000
_cell.angle_alpha   90.00
_cell.angle_beta   90.00
_cell.angle_gamma   90.00
#
_symmetry.space_group_name_H-M   'P 1'
#
loop_
_entity.id
_entity.type
_entity.pdbx_description
1 polymer ?
#
loop_
_entity_poly.entity_id
_entity_poly.type
_entity_poly.pdbx_seq_one_letter_code
_entity_poly.pdbx_strand_id
1 'polypeptide(L)'
;MASPPPLSLLLLFSLLTPTLISSSPVQDPELVVQEVHRHGYFHVVNNDYTHWEMYAIGGSASPTINSQGNRFLAPDNRFSKEVTKHEDAPESEWKHWNWRSEGDLMLNGAYFTLSGAGASSNYARASSLGARPSSLVGSITTAAGALNCRKGSRC
;
A
#
# COMPACT_ATOMS: atom_id res chain seq x y z
N MET A 1 -55.66 -11.13 56.31
CA MET A 1 -55.90 -11.03 54.85
C MET A 1 -55.21 -9.77 54.36
N ALA A 2 -54.11 -9.92 53.63
CA ALA A 2 -53.55 -8.92 52.71
C ALA A 2 -52.39 -9.59 51.95
N SER A 3 -52.58 -9.79 50.65
CA SER A 3 -51.56 -10.09 49.64
C SER A 3 -51.16 -8.78 48.93
N PRO A 4 -50.20 -8.77 47.98
CA PRO A 4 -48.74 -8.93 48.06
C PRO A 4 -48.01 -7.62 47.62
N PRO A 5 -46.70 -7.63 47.32
CA PRO A 5 -46.30 -7.27 45.95
C PRO A 5 -45.19 -8.19 45.37
N PRO A 6 -44.95 -8.14 44.05
CA PRO A 6 -44.26 -9.17 43.31
C PRO A 6 -42.74 -9.09 43.49
N LEU A 7 -42.05 -10.23 43.49
CA LEU A 7 -40.60 -10.25 43.32
C LEU A 7 -40.27 -9.76 41.91
N SER A 8 -39.80 -8.51 41.89
CA SER A 8 -39.26 -7.78 40.77
C SER A 8 -38.17 -8.57 40.06
N LEU A 9 -38.37 -8.74 38.76
CA LEU A 9 -37.40 -8.76 37.65
C LEU A 9 -35.91 -8.70 38.08
N LEU A 10 -35.22 -9.84 38.00
CA LEU A 10 -33.76 -9.87 37.91
C LEU A 10 -33.33 -9.15 36.63
N LEU A 11 -33.00 -7.85 36.75
CA LEU A 11 -32.18 -7.16 35.77
C LEU A 11 -30.81 -7.86 35.73
N LEU A 12 -30.57 -8.66 34.69
CA LEU A 12 -29.20 -8.94 34.27
C LEU A 12 -28.56 -7.60 33.91
N PHE A 13 -27.81 -7.02 34.85
CA PHE A 13 -26.73 -6.10 34.52
C PHE A 13 -25.66 -6.92 33.79
N SER A 14 -25.83 -7.10 32.49
CA SER A 14 -24.73 -7.43 31.60
C SER A 14 -23.72 -6.28 31.74
N LEU A 15 -22.67 -6.54 32.51
CA LEU A 15 -21.45 -5.75 32.55
C LEU A 15 -20.92 -5.66 31.11
N LEU A 16 -21.35 -4.63 30.39
CA LEU A 16 -20.64 -4.10 29.24
C LEU A 16 -19.38 -3.46 29.79
N THR A 17 -18.41 -4.29 30.17
CA THR A 17 -17.03 -3.83 30.23
C THR A 17 -16.71 -3.39 28.80
N PRO A 18 -16.36 -2.12 28.56
CA PRO A 18 -15.78 -1.77 27.29
C PRO A 18 -14.48 -2.58 27.23
N THR A 19 -14.49 -3.65 26.45
CA THR A 19 -13.24 -4.23 25.98
C THR A 19 -12.54 -3.07 25.30
N LEU A 20 -11.50 -2.56 25.95
CA LEU A 20 -10.51 -1.76 25.27
C LEU A 20 -9.96 -2.70 24.20
N ILE A 21 -10.52 -2.60 22.99
CA ILE A 21 -9.92 -3.16 21.80
C ILE A 21 -8.67 -2.32 21.60
N SER A 22 -7.63 -2.66 22.36
CA SER A 22 -6.27 -2.31 22.03
C SER A 22 -6.06 -3.00 20.70
N SER A 23 -6.08 -2.23 19.61
CA SER A 23 -5.60 -2.70 18.33
C SER A 23 -4.14 -3.04 18.53
N SER A 24 -3.85 -4.30 18.86
CA SER A 24 -2.52 -4.85 18.68
C SER A 24 -2.16 -4.58 17.22
N PRO A 25 -0.94 -4.08 16.93
CA PRO A 25 -0.48 -4.01 15.55
C PRO A 25 -0.66 -5.40 14.96
N VAL A 26 -1.32 -5.51 13.81
CA VAL A 26 -1.49 -6.78 13.11
C VAL A 26 -0.09 -7.29 12.80
N GLN A 27 0.37 -8.27 13.58
CA GLN A 27 1.57 -9.04 13.28
C GLN A 27 1.11 -10.26 12.51
N ASP A 28 1.09 -10.12 11.19
CA ASP A 28 1.24 -11.23 10.27
C ASP A 28 2.30 -10.86 9.21
N PRO A 29 3.53 -11.40 9.32
CA PRO A 29 4.64 -11.06 8.45
C PRO A 29 4.67 -12.01 7.22
N GLU A 30 3.85 -11.74 6.21
CA GLU A 30 4.34 -11.96 4.85
C GLU A 30 5.34 -10.84 4.57
N LEU A 31 6.62 -11.17 4.79
CA LEU A 31 7.83 -10.51 4.29
C LEU A 31 7.55 -9.19 3.54
N VAL A 32 7.55 -8.05 4.25
CA VAL A 32 6.94 -6.75 3.89
C VAL A 32 6.90 -6.49 2.37
N VAL A 33 5.77 -6.86 1.76
CA VAL A 33 5.36 -6.44 0.42
C VAL A 33 4.64 -5.11 0.56
N GLN A 34 5.08 -4.09 -0.19
CA GLN A 34 4.46 -2.76 -0.07
C GLN A 34 3.16 -2.66 -0.87
N GLU A 35 3.08 -3.23 -2.07
CA GLU A 35 1.86 -3.19 -2.88
C GLU A 35 1.78 -4.38 -3.86
N VAL A 36 0.61 -5.01 -4.02
CA VAL A 36 0.35 -6.05 -5.03
C VAL A 36 -0.90 -5.71 -5.84
N HIS A 37 -0.73 -5.68 -7.16
CA HIS A 37 -1.76 -5.29 -8.11
C HIS A 37 -2.26 -6.48 -8.93
N ARG A 38 -3.57 -6.76 -8.90
CA ARG A 38 -4.15 -7.86 -9.69
C ARG A 38 -5.16 -7.34 -10.71
N HIS A 39 -4.87 -7.56 -11.99
CA HIS A 39 -5.60 -6.98 -13.13
C HIS A 39 -5.66 -5.43 -13.09
N GLY A 40 -6.23 -4.79 -14.12
CA GLY A 40 -6.53 -3.35 -14.08
C GLY A 40 -5.36 -2.42 -14.45
N TYR A 41 -5.50 -1.15 -14.08
CA TYR A 41 -4.61 -0.04 -14.46
C TYR A 41 -4.27 0.78 -13.22
N PHE A 42 -2.99 0.94 -12.91
CA PHE A 42 -2.55 1.64 -11.70
C PHE A 42 -1.55 2.73 -12.04
N HIS A 43 -1.80 3.88 -11.44
CA HIS A 43 -0.86 4.99 -11.47
C HIS A 43 -0.18 5.10 -10.10
N VAL A 44 1.07 4.63 -10.04
CA VAL A 44 1.89 4.73 -8.84
C VAL A 44 2.70 6.01 -8.97
N VAL A 45 2.32 7.07 -8.24
CA VAL A 45 2.85 8.42 -8.46
C VAL A 45 3.30 9.09 -7.18
N ASN A 46 4.53 9.62 -7.19
CA ASN A 46 5.11 10.42 -6.11
C ASN A 46 5.09 9.80 -4.70
N ASN A 47 5.24 8.48 -4.60
CA ASN A 47 5.39 7.75 -3.35
C ASN A 47 6.87 7.62 -2.92
N ASP A 48 7.12 7.60 -1.62
CA ASP A 48 8.45 7.37 -1.02
C ASP A 48 8.54 5.95 -0.47
N TYR A 49 9.15 5.04 -1.22
CA TYR A 49 9.33 3.66 -0.83
C TYR A 49 10.69 3.49 -0.17
N THR A 50 10.67 2.99 1.07
CA THR A 50 11.88 2.66 1.83
C THR A 50 11.72 1.29 2.45
N HIS A 51 12.83 0.56 2.62
CA HIS A 51 12.91 -0.64 3.46
C HIS A 51 11.92 -1.78 3.12
N TRP A 52 11.60 -2.03 1.85
CA TRP A 52 10.85 -3.25 1.48
C TRP A 52 11.65 -4.52 1.77
N GLU A 53 11.00 -5.62 2.13
CA GLU A 53 11.73 -6.86 2.44
C GLU A 53 11.94 -7.70 1.18
N MET A 54 10.88 -7.86 0.36
CA MET A 54 10.98 -8.53 -0.94
C MET A 54 11.09 -7.54 -2.10
N TYR A 55 10.03 -6.76 -2.31
CA TYR A 55 9.87 -5.83 -3.43
C TYR A 55 8.89 -4.71 -3.02
N ALA A 56 8.95 -3.59 -3.73
CA ALA A 56 8.06 -2.47 -3.48
C ALA A 56 6.75 -2.58 -4.27
N ILE A 57 6.82 -3.02 -5.53
CA ILE A 57 5.68 -3.09 -6.44
C ILE A 57 5.55 -4.50 -7.00
N GLY A 58 4.46 -5.17 -6.66
CA GLY A 58 4.10 -6.48 -7.18
C GLY A 58 2.85 -6.45 -8.04
N GLY A 59 2.63 -7.54 -8.76
CA GLY A 59 1.35 -7.77 -9.40
C GLY A 59 1.20 -9.14 -10.04
N SER A 60 -0.05 -9.53 -10.29
CA SER A 60 -0.42 -10.81 -10.89
C SER A 60 -1.55 -10.64 -11.90
N ALA A 61 -1.65 -11.58 -12.84
CA ALA A 61 -2.70 -11.63 -13.86
C ALA A 61 -2.80 -10.36 -14.74
N SER A 62 -1.64 -9.90 -15.22
CA SER A 62 -1.49 -8.84 -16.23
C SER A 62 -2.07 -7.45 -15.87
N PRO A 63 -1.68 -6.84 -14.73
CA PRO A 63 -1.97 -5.44 -14.48
C PRO A 63 -1.14 -4.53 -15.39
N THR A 64 -1.63 -3.33 -15.67
CA THR A 64 -0.84 -2.24 -16.26
C THR A 64 -0.38 -1.30 -15.15
N ILE A 65 0.93 -1.12 -14.99
CA ILE A 65 1.53 -0.27 -13.96
C ILE A 65 2.25 0.90 -14.62
N ASN A 66 1.82 2.10 -14.27
CA ASN A 66 2.49 3.34 -14.60
C ASN A 66 3.15 3.89 -13.33
N SER A 67 4.46 3.73 -13.18
CA SER A 67 5.24 4.33 -12.09
C SER A 67 5.84 5.66 -12.54
N GLN A 68 5.52 6.77 -11.84
CA GLN A 68 6.04 8.09 -12.18
C GLN A 68 6.47 8.92 -10.97
N GLY A 69 7.68 9.48 -11.04
CA GLY A 69 8.20 10.44 -10.08
C GLY A 69 8.28 9.93 -8.63
N ASN A 70 8.30 8.63 -8.39
CA ASN A 70 8.47 8.01 -7.09
C ASN A 70 9.93 8.06 -6.63
N ARG A 71 10.16 7.79 -5.35
CA ARG A 71 11.50 7.60 -4.77
C ARG A 71 11.61 6.19 -4.21
N PHE A 72 12.58 5.42 -4.69
CA PHE A 72 12.84 4.06 -4.28
C PHE A 72 14.21 3.97 -3.61
N LEU A 73 14.22 3.85 -2.29
CA LEU A 73 15.43 3.59 -1.52
C LEU A 73 15.50 2.12 -1.15
N ALA A 74 16.30 1.36 -1.93
CA ALA A 74 16.47 -0.06 -1.68
C ALA A 74 17.11 -0.31 -0.30
N PRO A 75 16.70 -1.37 0.42
CA PRO A 75 17.39 -1.83 1.62
C PRO A 75 18.84 -2.22 1.32
N ASP A 76 19.67 -2.33 2.36
CA ASP A 76 21.07 -2.75 2.21
C ASP A 76 21.22 -4.23 1.82
N ASN A 77 20.17 -5.04 1.99
CA ASN A 77 20.14 -6.41 1.52
C ASN A 77 20.36 -6.45 -0.01
N ARG A 78 21.46 -7.08 -0.44
CA ARG A 78 21.82 -7.25 -1.85
C ARG A 78 20.79 -8.01 -2.69
N PHE A 79 19.91 -8.78 -2.06
CA PHE A 79 18.87 -9.55 -2.74
C PHE A 79 17.55 -8.78 -2.92
N SER A 80 17.41 -7.61 -2.29
CA SER A 80 16.19 -6.80 -2.32
C SER A 80 16.41 -5.49 -3.08
N LYS A 81 17.03 -5.56 -4.26
CA LYS A 81 17.33 -4.38 -5.10
C LYS A 81 16.32 -4.14 -6.20
N GLU A 82 15.62 -5.18 -6.62
CA GLU A 82 14.56 -5.03 -7.61
C GLU A 82 13.32 -4.43 -6.95
N VAL A 83 12.81 -3.36 -7.54
CA VAL A 83 11.58 -2.69 -7.11
C VAL A 83 10.35 -3.55 -7.42
N THR A 84 10.41 -4.30 -8.52
CA THR A 84 9.29 -5.00 -9.15
C THR A 84 9.27 -6.50 -8.86
N LYS A 85 8.07 -7.08 -8.76
CA LYS A 85 7.87 -8.53 -8.75
C LYS A 85 6.63 -8.94 -9.53
N HIS A 86 6.83 -9.79 -10.54
CA HIS A 86 5.74 -10.40 -11.31
C HIS A 86 5.36 -11.73 -10.65
N GLU A 87 4.22 -11.76 -9.96
CA GLU A 87 3.75 -12.92 -9.21
C GLU A 87 2.96 -13.89 -10.10
N ASP A 88 3.08 -15.18 -9.81
CA ASP A 88 2.34 -16.28 -10.44
C ASP A 88 2.44 -16.37 -11.97
N ALA A 89 3.50 -15.81 -12.56
CA ALA A 89 3.71 -15.81 -14.00
C ALA A 89 5.17 -16.10 -14.37
N PRO A 90 5.43 -16.98 -15.37
CA PRO A 90 6.76 -17.12 -15.94
C PRO A 90 7.14 -15.89 -16.78
N GLU A 91 8.44 -15.67 -16.99
CA GLU A 91 8.95 -14.55 -17.80
C GLU A 91 8.39 -14.52 -19.23
N SER A 92 8.15 -15.68 -19.83
CA SER A 92 7.50 -15.78 -21.13
C SER A 92 6.13 -15.11 -21.17
N GLU A 93 5.44 -15.01 -20.03
CA GLU A 93 4.15 -14.36 -19.89
C GLU A 93 4.32 -12.90 -19.44
N TRP A 94 4.92 -12.67 -18.26
CA TRP A 94 4.91 -11.36 -17.63
C TRP A 94 5.67 -10.29 -18.40
N LYS A 95 6.62 -10.66 -19.27
CA LYS A 95 7.31 -9.72 -20.15
C LYS A 95 6.37 -8.94 -21.07
N HIS A 96 5.14 -9.42 -21.26
CA HIS A 96 4.10 -8.76 -22.05
C HIS A 96 3.17 -7.85 -21.22
N TRP A 97 3.25 -7.88 -19.89
CA TRP A 97 2.50 -6.97 -19.02
C TRP A 97 3.07 -5.56 -19.16
N ASN A 98 2.24 -4.52 -19.07
CA ASN A 98 2.69 -3.15 -19.37
C ASN A 98 3.15 -2.45 -18.10
N TRP A 99 4.42 -2.57 -17.73
CA TRP A 99 4.99 -1.94 -16.54
C TRP A 99 6.07 -0.94 -16.95
N ARG A 100 5.86 0.34 -16.60
CA ARG A 100 6.80 1.41 -16.90
C ARG A 100 7.23 2.19 -15.66
N SER A 101 8.40 2.81 -15.75
CA SER A 101 8.96 3.75 -14.79
C SER A 101 9.41 5.02 -15.53
N GLU A 102 8.99 6.19 -15.05
CA GLU A 102 9.32 7.49 -15.65
C GLU A 102 9.62 8.54 -14.58
N GLY A 103 10.82 9.12 -14.60
CA GLY A 103 11.21 10.16 -13.63
C GLY A 103 11.36 9.67 -12.18
N ASP A 104 11.29 8.36 -11.94
CA ASP A 104 11.52 7.75 -10.64
C ASP A 104 13.00 7.89 -10.22
N LEU A 105 13.23 8.12 -8.93
CA LEU A 105 14.56 8.18 -8.34
C LEU A 105 14.94 6.84 -7.72
N MET A 106 15.98 6.20 -8.25
CA MET A 106 16.51 4.94 -7.76
C MET A 106 17.74 5.17 -6.88
N LEU A 107 17.68 4.72 -5.62
CA LEU A 107 18.76 4.89 -4.64
C LEU A 107 19.22 3.54 -4.10
N ASN A 108 20.46 3.51 -3.61
CA ASN A 108 21.10 2.31 -3.04
C ASN A 108 21.06 1.08 -3.97
N GLY A 109 21.18 1.30 -5.28
CA GLY A 109 21.16 0.22 -6.28
C GLY A 109 19.77 -0.32 -6.60
N ALA A 110 18.70 0.36 -6.19
CA ALA A 110 17.34 0.04 -6.64
C ALA A 110 17.28 0.03 -8.19
N TYR A 111 16.46 -0.85 -8.76
CA TYR A 111 16.16 -0.83 -10.18
C TYR A 111 14.75 -1.35 -10.46
N PHE A 112 14.19 -0.92 -11.58
CA PHE A 112 12.85 -1.29 -12.02
C PHE A 112 12.94 -2.13 -13.29
N THR A 113 12.33 -3.32 -13.31
CA THR A 113 12.28 -4.16 -14.49
C THR A 113 11.07 -3.77 -15.33
N LEU A 114 11.33 -3.10 -16.46
CA LEU A 114 10.31 -2.67 -17.41
C LEU A 114 9.79 -3.86 -18.22
N SER A 115 8.51 -3.83 -18.59
CA SER A 115 7.88 -4.88 -19.39
C SER A 115 6.78 -4.32 -20.31
N GLY A 116 6.43 -5.12 -21.32
CA GLY A 116 5.35 -4.81 -22.25
C GLY A 116 5.80 -3.97 -23.43
N ALA A 117 4.86 -3.68 -24.32
CA ALA A 117 5.13 -3.00 -25.58
C ALA A 117 5.16 -1.46 -25.46
N GLY A 118 5.00 -0.91 -24.25
CA GLY A 118 5.05 0.53 -24.03
C GLY A 118 3.88 1.32 -24.67
N ALA A 119 2.75 0.66 -25.00
CA ALA A 119 1.65 1.29 -25.73
C ALA A 119 1.02 2.45 -24.92
N SER A 120 1.17 3.68 -25.42
CA SER A 120 0.77 4.93 -24.75
C SER A 120 -0.71 4.99 -24.36
N SER A 121 -1.60 4.35 -25.12
CA SER A 121 -3.05 4.29 -24.86
C SER A 121 -3.41 3.54 -23.58
N ASN A 122 -2.64 2.50 -23.22
CA ASN A 122 -2.86 1.75 -21.98
C ASN A 122 -2.47 2.58 -20.75
N TYR A 123 -1.37 3.32 -20.84
CA TYR A 123 -0.94 4.18 -19.74
C TYR A 123 -1.79 5.43 -19.57
N ALA A 124 -2.49 5.90 -20.60
CA ALA A 124 -3.48 6.97 -20.47
C ALA A 124 -4.60 6.58 -19.49
N ARG A 125 -5.00 5.29 -19.45
CA ARG A 125 -5.95 4.77 -18.45
C ARG A 125 -5.32 4.61 -17.06
N ALA A 126 -4.01 4.39 -17.02
CA ALA A 126 -3.20 4.30 -15.81
C ALA A 126 -2.57 5.67 -15.44
N SER A 127 -3.23 6.78 -15.75
CA SER A 127 -2.76 8.14 -15.44
C SER A 127 -3.84 8.89 -14.69
N SER A 128 -3.45 9.64 -13.65
CA SER A 128 -4.38 10.40 -12.81
C SER A 128 -3.98 11.88 -12.69
N LEU A 129 -2.75 12.15 -12.28
CA LEU A 129 -2.20 13.49 -12.07
C LEU A 129 -0.80 13.58 -12.71
N GLY A 130 -0.34 14.80 -13.02
CA GLY A 130 1.03 14.99 -13.46
C GLY A 130 2.03 14.73 -12.32
N ALA A 131 3.01 13.87 -12.55
CA ALA A 131 4.05 13.57 -11.57
C ALA A 131 4.92 14.81 -11.29
N ARG A 132 5.24 15.02 -10.01
CA ARG A 132 6.25 15.97 -9.55
C ARG A 132 7.64 15.34 -9.64
N PRO A 133 8.72 16.16 -9.68
CA PRO A 133 10.08 15.63 -9.60
C PRO A 133 10.28 14.76 -8.36
N SER A 134 10.87 13.59 -8.54
CA SER A 134 11.14 12.62 -7.47
C SER A 134 12.01 13.17 -6.34
N SER A 135 12.79 14.22 -6.60
CA SER A 135 13.55 14.96 -5.57
C SER A 135 12.66 15.64 -4.51
N LEU A 136 11.41 15.93 -4.83
CA LEU A 136 10.45 16.55 -3.89
C LEU A 136 9.69 15.53 -3.07
N VAL A 137 9.68 14.25 -3.46
CA VAL A 137 8.87 13.19 -2.84
C VAL A 137 9.05 13.14 -1.34
N GLY A 138 10.29 13.10 -0.85
CA GLY A 138 10.55 13.04 0.59
C GLY A 138 10.00 14.24 1.38
N SER A 139 9.79 15.40 0.74
CA SER A 139 9.16 16.57 1.38
C SER A 139 7.63 16.51 1.34
N ILE A 140 7.03 16.10 0.22
CA ILE A 140 5.58 16.08 0.04
C ILE A 140 4.90 14.90 0.73
N THR A 141 5.65 13.85 1.09
CA THR A 141 5.16 12.70 1.85
C THR A 141 5.35 12.83 3.36
N THR A 142 5.94 13.92 3.87
CA THR A 142 6.17 14.12 5.32
C THR A 142 4.90 14.12 6.18
N ALA A 143 3.76 14.50 5.58
CA ALA A 143 2.46 14.50 6.24
C ALA A 143 1.64 13.23 5.95
N ALA A 144 2.26 12.17 5.39
CA ALA A 144 1.58 10.90 5.15
C ALA A 144 1.22 10.21 6.48
N GLY A 145 0.12 9.46 6.46
CA GLY A 145 -0.41 8.76 7.62
C GLY A 145 -1.64 9.45 8.22
N ALA A 146 -2.06 8.97 9.40
CA ALA A 146 -3.22 9.50 10.08
C ALA A 146 -2.98 10.93 10.55
N LEU A 147 -4.00 11.78 10.45
CA LEU A 147 -3.95 13.11 11.04
C LEU A 147 -3.81 13.00 12.56
N ASN A 148 -2.99 13.88 13.14
CA ASN A 148 -2.85 14.00 14.59
C ASN A 148 -4.09 14.69 15.19
N CYS A 149 -5.15 13.92 15.40
CA CYS A 149 -6.44 14.41 15.86
C CYS A 149 -6.50 14.57 17.37
N ARG A 150 -7.03 15.72 17.81
CA ARG A 150 -7.30 16.00 19.23
C ARG A 150 -8.79 15.85 19.52
N LYS A 151 -9.13 15.23 20.65
CA LYS A 151 -10.52 15.09 21.10
C LYS A 151 -11.21 16.46 21.12
N GLY A 152 -12.36 16.56 20.44
CA GLY A 152 -13.13 17.81 20.32
C GLY A 152 -12.74 18.72 19.16
N SER A 153 -11.71 18.39 18.38
CA SER A 153 -11.37 19.08 17.12
C SER A 153 -11.83 18.26 15.92
N ARG A 154 -12.23 18.91 14.83
CA ARG A 154 -12.51 18.22 13.58
C ARG A 154 -11.20 17.84 12.89
N CYS A 155 -11.12 16.56 12.56
CA CYS A 155 -10.42 15.98 11.44
C CYS A 155 -11.50 15.36 10.55
#